data_AF-A0AAE0GIW6-F1
#
_entry.id   AF-A0AAE0GIW6-F1
#
_cell.length_a   1.000
_cell.length_b   1.000
_cell.length_c   1.000
_cell.angle_alpha   90.00
_cell.angle_beta   90.00
_cell.angle_gamma   90.00
#
_symmetry.space_group_name_H-M   'P 1'
#
loop_
_entity.id
_entity.type
_entity.pdbx_description
1 polymer ?
#
loop_
_entity_poly.entity_id
_entity_poly.type
_entity_poly.pdbx_seq_one_letter_code
_entity_poly.pdbx_strand_id
1 'polypeptide(L)'
;MLHLVQFRQLLKKGSETQGGKPGKVLKDEARHNFPVPCSIAICGGRVRGLAPDERTVAAQLSLAFRAALPEHGSASQHSSQEANAPVPLTPPPGMRVMKGGAEECLEEVLLAGGAAAPGRETHPESKSGSTVVLLMQEDGSPIEEVLGELRAHMVPLREDIPDDGPLSGNPLSQIDRGNTEVQKVRQIVVVVGDHIGLSTDEETSLRAICSRHEVAIHRVSLGPGCLLGSHCIVLLHHYFDKYLHCCPERLWSSKRAPRFPVPSAQ
;
A
#
# COMPACT_ATOMS: atom_id res chain seq x y z
N MET A 1 4.40 2.94 -8.51
CA MET A 1 3.21 3.26 -7.70
C MET A 1 3.36 2.52 -6.38
N LEU A 2 3.29 3.20 -5.23
CA LEU A 2 3.38 2.54 -3.93
C LEU A 2 1.98 2.06 -3.55
N HIS A 3 1.85 0.76 -3.31
CA HIS A 3 0.65 0.17 -2.73
C HIS A 3 0.96 -0.17 -1.28
N LEU A 4 0.31 0.55 -0.36
CA LEU A 4 0.32 0.22 1.05
C LEU A 4 -0.86 -0.69 1.34
N VAL A 5 -0.59 -1.90 1.81
CA VAL A 5 -1.63 -2.79 2.32
C VAL A 5 -1.47 -2.83 3.84
N GLN A 6 -2.41 -2.20 4.54
CA GLN A 6 -2.49 -2.24 5.99
C GLN A 6 -3.54 -3.27 6.40
N PHE A 7 -3.13 -4.28 7.15
CA PHE A 7 -4.02 -5.31 7.64
C PHE A 7 -4.61 -4.88 8.98
N ARG A 8 -5.90 -5.12 9.13
CA ARG A 8 -6.56 -5.05 10.43
C ARG A 8 -7.37 -6.33 10.57
N GLN A 9 -6.99 -7.21 11.49
CA GLN A 9 -7.92 -8.24 11.94
C GLN A 9 -9.07 -7.51 12.65
N LEU A 10 -10.20 -7.35 11.97
CA LEU A 10 -11.45 -7.00 12.63
C LEU A 10 -11.88 -8.24 13.43
N LEU A 11 -11.38 -8.32 14.66
CA LEU A 11 -11.84 -9.18 15.75
C LEU A 11 -12.27 -10.58 15.30
N LYS A 12 -11.32 -11.52 15.19
CA LYS A 12 -11.67 -12.94 15.34
C LYS A 12 -12.45 -13.05 16.66
N LYS A 13 -13.71 -13.49 16.60
CA LYS A 13 -14.47 -13.87 17.79
C LYS A 13 -13.59 -14.83 18.58
N GLY A 14 -13.08 -14.39 19.73
CA GLY A 14 -12.50 -15.28 20.72
C GLY A 14 -13.61 -16.24 21.14
N SER A 15 -13.63 -17.43 20.54
CA SER A 15 -14.51 -18.52 20.93
C SER A 15 -13.93 -19.22 22.15
N GLU A 16 -13.67 -18.51 23.25
CA GLU A 16 -13.14 -19.11 24.47
C GLU A 16 -13.53 -18.29 25.70
N THR A 17 -14.55 -18.76 26.43
CA THR A 17 -14.46 -19.16 27.85
C THR A 17 -15.88 -19.42 28.37
N GLN A 18 -16.20 -20.70 28.54
CA GLN A 18 -17.24 -21.11 29.48
C GLN A 18 -16.68 -20.92 30.90
N GLY A 19 -17.45 -20.25 31.77
CA GLY A 19 -17.28 -20.35 33.23
C GLY A 19 -16.66 -19.15 33.94
N GLY A 20 -17.32 -17.99 33.92
CA GLY A 20 -16.93 -16.84 34.76
C GLY A 20 -18.13 -15.97 35.12
N LYS A 21 -18.28 -15.69 36.43
CA LYS A 21 -19.43 -14.99 37.05
C LYS A 21 -19.82 -13.67 36.35
N PRO A 22 -21.12 -13.29 36.37
CA PRO A 22 -21.62 -12.09 35.70
C PRO A 22 -21.20 -10.81 36.43
N GLY A 23 -20.06 -10.23 36.01
CA GLY A 23 -19.78 -8.81 36.24
C GLY A 23 -20.56 -7.97 35.24
N LYS A 24 -21.03 -6.77 35.64
CA LYS A 24 -21.68 -5.81 34.74
C LYS A 24 -20.74 -5.45 33.58
N VAL A 25 -20.92 -6.13 32.45
CA VAL A 25 -20.25 -5.82 31.19
C VAL A 25 -20.91 -4.56 30.63
N LEU A 26 -20.13 -3.49 30.47
CA LEU A 26 -20.51 -2.35 29.65
C LEU A 26 -20.94 -2.88 28.28
N LYS A 27 -22.20 -2.61 27.91
CA LYS A 27 -22.77 -2.98 26.62
C LYS A 27 -22.00 -2.26 25.51
N ASP A 28 -21.00 -2.96 24.98
CA ASP A 28 -20.25 -2.64 23.76
C ASP A 28 -21.18 -2.87 22.55
N GLU A 29 -22.29 -2.12 22.50
CA GLU A 29 -23.31 -2.17 21.45
C GLU A 29 -22.82 -1.43 20.20
N ALA A 30 -21.91 -2.06 19.45
CA ALA A 30 -21.75 -1.92 17.98
C ALA A 30 -20.50 -2.70 17.49
N ARG A 31 -20.34 -3.96 17.89
CA ARG A 31 -19.41 -4.84 17.17
C ARG A 31 -20.08 -5.22 15.85
N HIS A 32 -19.80 -4.46 14.79
CA HIS A 32 -20.15 -4.82 13.44
C HIS A 32 -19.50 -6.17 13.12
N ASN A 33 -20.28 -7.25 13.26
CA ASN A 33 -19.88 -8.58 12.79
C ASN A 33 -19.85 -8.52 11.26
N PHE A 34 -18.71 -8.17 10.69
CA PHE A 34 -18.45 -8.45 9.29
C PHE A 34 -18.35 -9.98 9.16
N PRO A 35 -19.28 -10.65 8.44
CA PRO A 35 -19.27 -12.10 8.35
C PRO A 35 -18.08 -12.63 7.53
N VAL A 36 -17.38 -11.75 6.81
CA VAL A 36 -16.28 -12.08 5.90
C VAL A 36 -15.19 -11.01 6.02
N PRO A 37 -13.90 -11.37 5.99
CA PRO A 37 -12.81 -10.42 5.84
C PRO A 37 -13.05 -9.49 4.64
N CYS A 38 -12.74 -8.21 4.83
CA CYS A 38 -12.86 -7.20 3.78
C CYS A 38 -11.60 -6.35 3.78
N SER A 39 -11.19 -5.97 2.58
CA SER A 39 -10.04 -5.09 2.35
C SER A 39 -10.50 -3.76 1.75
N ILE A 40 -9.74 -2.69 2.00
CA ILE A 40 -10.02 -1.37 1.43
C ILE A 40 -8.80 -0.88 0.66
N ALA A 41 -9.02 -0.51 -0.60
CA ALA A 41 -8.03 0.08 -1.47
C ALA A 41 -8.27 1.59 -1.57
N ILE A 42 -7.23 2.39 -1.31
CA ILE A 42 -7.25 3.85 -1.42
C ILE A 42 -6.20 4.26 -2.46
N CYS A 43 -6.64 4.93 -3.53
CA CYS A 43 -5.75 5.41 -4.59
C CYS A 43 -5.45 6.91 -4.38
N GLY A 44 -4.24 7.24 -3.91
CA GLY A 44 -3.86 8.61 -3.58
C GLY A 44 -4.07 9.65 -4.70
N GLY A 45 -3.87 9.28 -5.96
CA GLY A 45 -4.13 10.20 -7.09
C GLY A 45 -5.62 10.46 -7.38
N ARG A 46 -6.51 9.60 -6.90
CA ARG A 46 -7.96 9.63 -7.18
C ARG A 46 -8.81 9.98 -5.97
N VAL A 47 -8.28 9.81 -4.75
CA VAL A 47 -9.01 10.13 -3.53
C VAL A 47 -9.31 11.64 -3.45
N ARG A 48 -10.51 11.99 -2.99
CA ARG A 48 -10.98 13.38 -2.83
C ARG A 48 -11.68 13.53 -1.48
N GLY A 49 -11.61 14.72 -0.90
CA GLY A 49 -12.29 15.04 0.37
C GLY A 49 -11.73 14.30 1.60
N LEU A 50 -10.53 13.72 1.50
CA LEU A 50 -9.85 13.07 2.60
C LEU A 50 -8.89 14.06 3.27
N ALA A 51 -9.24 14.52 4.47
CA ALA A 51 -8.35 15.31 5.32
C ALA A 51 -7.43 14.38 6.14
N PRO A 52 -6.25 14.84 6.59
CA PRO A 52 -5.29 14.00 7.30
C PRO A 52 -5.67 13.69 8.76
N ASP A 53 -6.81 14.17 9.24
CA ASP A 53 -7.28 13.88 10.60
C ASP A 53 -8.02 12.53 10.68
N GLU A 54 -7.86 11.85 11.81
CA GLU A 54 -8.42 10.50 12.03
C GLU A 54 -9.94 10.45 11.88
N ARG A 55 -10.64 11.52 12.28
CA ARG A 55 -12.11 11.58 12.22
C ARG A 55 -12.61 11.58 10.79
N THR A 56 -12.01 12.40 9.92
CA THR A 56 -12.37 12.45 8.50
C THR A 56 -12.06 11.11 7.81
N VAL A 57 -10.88 10.54 8.08
CA VAL A 57 -10.51 9.22 7.53
C VAL A 57 -11.50 8.14 7.96
N ALA A 58 -11.83 8.06 9.25
CA ALA A 58 -12.79 7.10 9.77
C ALA A 58 -14.17 7.26 9.12
N ALA A 59 -14.66 8.50 8.98
CA ALA A 59 -15.95 8.76 8.34
C ALA A 59 -15.98 8.29 6.87
N GLN A 60 -14.91 8.52 6.10
CA GLN A 60 -14.80 8.07 4.71
C GLN A 60 -14.71 6.54 4.60
N LEU A 61 -13.96 5.89 5.50
CA LEU A 61 -13.90 4.42 5.58
C LEU A 61 -15.29 3.84 5.89
N SER A 62 -16.01 4.39 6.88
CA SER A 62 -17.37 3.96 7.21
C SER A 62 -18.32 4.10 6.02
N LEU A 63 -18.24 5.21 5.27
CA LEU A 63 -19.05 5.42 4.07
C LEU A 63 -18.73 4.37 2.99
N ALA A 64 -17.44 4.10 2.76
CA ALA A 64 -17.00 3.09 1.79
C ALA A 64 -17.52 1.69 2.14
N PHE A 65 -17.45 1.27 3.41
CA PHE A 65 -17.98 -0.01 3.84
C PHE A 65 -19.50 -0.11 3.71
N ARG A 66 -20.23 0.96 4.07
CA ARG A 66 -21.70 1.00 3.91
C ARG A 66 -22.14 0.95 2.44
N ALA A 67 -21.40 1.58 1.54
CA ALA A 67 -21.67 1.54 0.11
C ALA A 67 -21.40 0.17 -0.50
N ALA A 68 -20.43 -0.58 0.03
CA ALA A 68 -19.97 -1.84 -0.55
C ALA A 68 -20.67 -3.08 0.00
N LEU A 69 -21.18 -3.03 1.22
CA LEU A 69 -21.96 -4.12 1.79
C LEU A 69 -23.40 -4.00 1.30
N PRO A 70 -23.90 -4.92 0.45
CA PRO A 70 -25.33 -5.00 0.21
C PRO A 70 -25.99 -5.22 1.57
N GLU A 71 -27.05 -4.48 1.88
CA GLU A 71 -27.75 -4.60 3.15
C GLU A 71 -28.22 -6.05 3.33
N HIS A 72 -27.41 -6.86 4.01
CA HIS A 72 -27.75 -8.21 4.43
C HIS A 72 -28.81 -8.08 5.53
N GLY A 73 -30.06 -7.81 5.17
CA GLY A 73 -31.14 -7.87 6.16
C GLY A 73 -32.39 -7.05 5.93
N SER A 74 -32.52 -6.24 4.87
CA SER A 74 -33.79 -5.52 4.62
C SER A 74 -34.83 -6.39 3.89
N ALA A 75 -34.90 -7.67 4.26
CA ALA A 75 -35.89 -8.65 3.80
C ALA A 75 -36.78 -9.12 4.98
N SER A 76 -37.49 -8.19 5.61
CA SER A 76 -38.82 -8.42 6.20
C SER A 76 -39.49 -7.05 6.42
N GLN A 77 -40.21 -6.51 5.44
CA GLN A 77 -41.67 -6.68 5.32
C GLN A 77 -42.39 -6.59 6.67
N HIS A 78 -42.86 -5.38 7.01
CA HIS A 78 -44.25 -5.09 7.42
C HIS A 78 -44.33 -3.68 8.04
N SER A 79 -44.47 -2.65 7.21
CA SER A 79 -45.29 -1.49 7.56
C SER A 79 -45.42 -0.58 6.34
N SER A 80 -46.66 -0.41 5.92
CA SER A 80 -47.09 0.45 4.83
C SER A 80 -46.92 1.91 5.25
N GLN A 81 -45.70 2.43 5.13
CA GLN A 81 -45.45 3.86 5.21
C GLN A 81 -44.57 4.24 4.03
N GLU A 82 -45.07 5.11 3.17
CA GLU A 82 -44.40 5.70 2.01
C GLU A 82 -43.15 6.48 2.46
N ALA A 83 -42.10 5.75 2.80
CA ALA A 83 -40.82 6.28 3.22
C ALA A 83 -39.90 6.36 2.00
N ASN A 84 -39.35 7.56 1.77
CA ASN A 84 -38.38 7.90 0.73
C ASN A 84 -37.45 6.73 0.41
N ALA A 85 -37.42 6.32 -0.86
CA ALA A 85 -36.50 5.29 -1.33
C ALA A 85 -35.06 5.64 -0.88
N PRO A 86 -34.33 4.71 -0.23
CA PRO A 86 -32.99 4.98 0.24
C PRO A 86 -32.10 5.35 -0.95
N VAL A 87 -31.46 6.52 -0.87
CA VAL A 87 -30.53 6.99 -1.90
C VAL A 87 -29.36 6.01 -1.94
N PRO A 88 -29.04 5.41 -3.12
CA PRO A 88 -27.92 4.49 -3.23
C PRO A 88 -26.62 5.21 -2.82
N LEU A 89 -25.93 4.64 -1.82
CA LEU A 89 -24.66 5.16 -1.36
C LEU A 89 -23.58 4.77 -2.37
N THR A 90 -22.97 5.75 -3.02
CA THR A 90 -21.76 5.54 -3.82
C THR A 90 -20.53 5.63 -2.93
N PRO A 91 -19.53 4.73 -3.09
CA PRO A 91 -18.29 4.85 -2.33
C PRO A 91 -17.57 6.17 -2.67
N PRO A 92 -16.79 6.73 -1.73
CA PRO A 92 -16.00 7.93 -2.01
C PRO A 92 -15.08 7.74 -3.23
N PRO A 93 -14.88 8.78 -4.07
CA PRO A 93 -13.97 8.70 -5.21
C PRO A 93 -12.58 8.22 -4.81
N GLY A 94 -12.02 7.27 -5.55
CA GLY A 94 -10.68 6.73 -5.29
C GLY A 94 -10.60 5.71 -4.13
N MET A 95 -11.72 5.37 -3.49
CA MET A 95 -11.81 4.30 -2.50
C MET A 95 -12.62 3.13 -3.05
N ARG A 96 -12.19 1.90 -2.75
CA ARG A 96 -12.91 0.68 -3.11
C ARG A 96 -12.79 -0.35 -1.99
N VAL A 97 -13.90 -0.96 -1.61
CA VAL A 97 -13.92 -2.10 -0.70
C VAL A 97 -13.94 -3.38 -1.52
N MET A 98 -13.14 -4.35 -1.10
CA MET A 98 -12.97 -5.65 -1.71
C MET A 98 -13.43 -6.72 -0.72
N LYS A 99 -14.05 -7.78 -1.26
CA LYS A 99 -14.31 -9.01 -0.49
C LYS A 99 -13.01 -9.80 -0.40
N GLY A 100 -12.70 -10.32 0.77
CA GLY A 100 -11.44 -11.02 1.02
C GLY A 100 -10.57 -10.27 2.02
N GLY A 101 -9.65 -11.01 2.63
CA GLY A 101 -8.72 -10.52 3.63
C GLY A 101 -7.44 -10.03 2.98
N ALA A 102 -6.34 -10.39 3.63
CA ALA A 102 -5.01 -9.91 3.31
C ALA A 102 -4.50 -10.50 2.00
N GLU A 103 -4.73 -11.80 1.85
CA GLU A 103 -4.29 -12.65 0.78
C GLU A 103 -4.89 -12.22 -0.55
N GLU A 104 -6.21 -12.06 -0.60
CA GLU A 104 -6.91 -11.65 -1.82
C GLU A 104 -6.54 -10.23 -2.23
N CYS A 105 -6.27 -9.35 -1.25
CA CYS A 105 -5.80 -7.99 -1.53
C CYS A 105 -4.42 -8.00 -2.17
N LEU A 106 -3.47 -8.77 -1.62
CA LEU A 106 -2.13 -8.90 -2.20
C LEU A 106 -2.21 -9.52 -3.60
N GLU A 107 -2.95 -10.62 -3.76
CA GLU A 107 -3.12 -11.29 -5.05
C GLU A 107 -3.67 -10.33 -6.12
N GLU A 108 -4.67 -9.51 -5.78
CA GLU A 108 -5.19 -8.52 -6.71
C GLU A 108 -4.15 -7.44 -7.07
N VAL A 109 -3.37 -6.96 -6.08
CA VAL A 109 -2.30 -5.97 -6.32
C VAL A 109 -1.20 -6.54 -7.23
N LEU A 110 -0.83 -7.81 -7.05
CA LEU A 110 0.18 -8.48 -7.89
C LEU A 110 -0.34 -8.71 -9.31
N LEU A 111 -1.60 -9.13 -9.46
CA LEU A 111 -2.25 -9.25 -10.76
C LEU A 111 -2.33 -7.91 -11.50
N ALA A 112 -2.66 -6.83 -10.78
CA ALA A 112 -2.68 -5.48 -11.35
C ALA A 112 -1.29 -4.97 -11.77
N GLY A 113 -0.24 -5.38 -11.05
CA GLY A 113 1.16 -5.05 -11.38
C GLY A 113 1.72 -5.82 -12.58
N GLY A 114 1.19 -7.03 -12.84
CA GLY A 114 1.58 -7.88 -13.97
C GLY A 114 0.72 -7.71 -15.23
N ALA A 115 -0.52 -7.24 -15.09
CA ALA A 115 -1.42 -7.05 -16.23
C ALA A 115 -0.94 -5.87 -17.10
N ALA A 116 -0.42 -6.18 -18.29
CA ALA A 116 -0.47 -5.24 -19.39
C ALA A 116 -1.94 -4.83 -19.58
N ALA A 117 -2.24 -3.53 -19.57
CA ALA A 117 -3.60 -3.02 -19.67
C ALA A 117 -4.37 -3.72 -20.82
N PRO A 118 -5.63 -4.13 -20.61
CA PRO A 118 -6.42 -4.79 -21.64
C PRO A 118 -6.56 -3.85 -22.84
N GLY A 119 -5.93 -4.23 -23.97
CA GLY A 119 -5.87 -3.42 -25.19
C GLY A 119 -4.46 -3.21 -25.78
N ARG A 120 -3.41 -3.74 -25.15
CA ARG A 120 -2.05 -3.75 -25.73
C ARG A 120 -1.63 -5.19 -25.99
N GLU A 121 -1.56 -5.58 -27.26
CA GLU A 121 -1.00 -6.88 -27.68
C GLU A 121 0.46 -6.95 -27.21
N THR A 122 0.70 -7.63 -26.09
CA THR A 122 2.05 -7.88 -25.58
C THR A 122 2.54 -9.22 -26.11
N HIS A 123 3.77 -9.22 -26.63
CA HIS A 123 4.49 -10.42 -27.05
C HIS A 123 4.44 -11.51 -25.96
N PRO A 124 4.20 -12.79 -26.31
CA PRO A 124 3.98 -13.89 -25.37
C PRO A 124 5.21 -14.28 -24.51
N GLU A 125 6.33 -13.58 -24.62
CA GLU A 125 7.58 -13.91 -23.90
C GLU A 125 8.00 -12.86 -22.86
N SER A 126 7.23 -11.78 -22.66
CA SER A 126 7.53 -10.81 -21.61
C SER A 126 7.17 -11.38 -20.23
N LYS A 127 8.12 -12.11 -19.62
CA LYS A 127 8.01 -12.73 -18.29
C LYS A 127 7.61 -11.71 -17.21
N SER A 128 6.91 -12.27 -16.20
CA SER A 128 6.30 -11.66 -15.01
C SER A 128 6.92 -10.34 -14.53
N GLY A 129 6.06 -9.36 -14.29
CA GLY A 129 6.47 -7.98 -14.02
C GLY A 129 7.12 -7.81 -12.65
N SER A 130 8.39 -7.38 -12.64
CA SER A 130 8.96 -6.21 -11.94
C SER A 130 8.44 -5.74 -10.56
N THR A 131 7.73 -6.58 -9.82
CA THR A 131 7.12 -6.25 -8.54
C THR A 131 7.98 -6.82 -7.43
N VAL A 132 8.18 -6.04 -6.37
CA VAL A 132 8.88 -6.46 -5.17
C VAL A 132 7.98 -6.22 -3.96
N VAL A 133 7.92 -7.20 -3.07
CA VAL A 133 7.17 -7.11 -1.81
C VAL A 133 8.14 -6.89 -0.66
N LEU A 134 7.93 -5.85 0.13
CA LEU A 134 8.66 -5.58 1.36
C LEU A 134 7.75 -5.92 2.55
N LEU A 135 8.19 -6.86 3.36
CA LEU A 135 7.52 -7.31 4.58
C LEU A 135 8.18 -6.63 5.78
N MET A 136 7.46 -5.71 6.44
CA MET A 136 8.03 -4.94 7.55
C MET A 136 8.10 -5.78 8.82
N GLN A 137 9.32 -6.08 9.29
CA GLN A 137 9.59 -6.90 10.47
C GLN A 137 10.82 -6.39 11.23
N GLU A 138 10.80 -6.52 12.56
CA GLU A 138 11.89 -6.06 13.43
C GLU A 138 13.21 -6.79 13.14
N ASP A 139 13.13 -8.10 12.89
CA ASP A 139 14.25 -9.01 12.59
C ASP A 139 14.58 -9.12 11.09
N GLY A 140 14.06 -8.20 10.27
CA GLY A 140 14.37 -8.10 8.85
C GLY A 140 15.75 -7.50 8.55
N SER A 141 16.16 -7.55 7.29
CA SER A 141 17.38 -6.86 6.83
C SER A 141 17.20 -5.34 6.92
N PRO A 142 18.27 -4.56 7.21
CA PRO A 142 18.20 -3.10 7.17
C PRO A 142 17.67 -2.61 5.82
N ILE A 143 16.69 -1.70 5.85
CA ILE A 143 16.06 -1.18 4.63
C ILE A 143 17.06 -0.57 3.64
N GLU A 144 18.13 0.04 4.13
CA GLU A 144 19.18 0.65 3.30
C GLU A 144 19.88 -0.36 2.40
N GLU A 145 20.13 -1.57 2.92
CA GLU A 145 20.78 -2.65 2.17
C GLU A 145 19.85 -3.14 1.07
N VAL A 146 18.60 -3.43 1.42
CA VAL A 146 17.58 -3.91 0.47
C VAL A 146 17.31 -2.86 -0.61
N LEU A 147 17.14 -1.59 -0.25
CA LEU A 147 16.94 -0.52 -1.23
C LEU A 147 18.19 -0.24 -2.07
N GLY A 148 19.39 -0.44 -1.51
CA GLY A 148 20.65 -0.37 -2.25
C GLY A 148 20.73 -1.41 -3.35
N GLU A 149 20.36 -2.66 -3.04
CA GLU A 149 20.26 -3.75 -4.02
C GLU A 149 19.17 -3.45 -5.07
N LEU A 150 17.97 -3.07 -4.63
CA LEU A 150 16.87 -2.75 -5.55
C LEU A 150 17.20 -1.60 -6.48
N ARG A 151 17.94 -0.58 -6.01
CA ARG A 151 18.38 0.54 -6.85
C ARG A 151 19.24 0.08 -8.01
N ALA A 152 20.08 -0.95 -7.84
CA ALA A 152 20.88 -1.51 -8.93
C ALA A 152 20.01 -2.16 -10.04
N HIS A 153 18.80 -2.59 -9.68
CA HIS A 153 17.81 -3.18 -10.58
C HIS A 153 16.74 -2.18 -11.06
N MET A 154 16.68 -0.97 -10.49
CA MET A 154 15.81 0.10 -10.97
C MET A 154 16.46 0.81 -12.14
N VAL A 155 15.78 0.80 -13.29
CA VAL A 155 16.24 1.59 -14.43
C VAL A 155 15.98 3.06 -14.11
N PRO A 156 17.00 3.95 -14.22
CA PRO A 156 16.75 5.37 -14.16
C PRO A 156 15.67 5.66 -15.19
N LEU A 157 14.55 6.25 -14.76
CA LEU A 157 13.55 6.79 -15.66
C LEU A 157 14.32 7.69 -16.60
N ARG A 158 14.60 7.20 -17.81
CA ARG A 158 15.29 8.00 -18.82
C ARG A 158 14.40 9.21 -19.00
N GLU A 159 14.92 10.35 -18.58
CA GLU A 159 14.57 11.61 -19.20
C GLU A 159 14.98 11.43 -20.66
N ASP A 160 14.07 10.89 -21.49
CA ASP A 160 14.14 11.01 -22.94
C ASP A 160 13.91 12.49 -23.28
N ILE A 161 14.73 13.38 -22.71
CA ILE A 161 14.96 14.72 -23.21
C ILE A 161 15.92 14.47 -24.38
N PRO A 162 15.48 14.65 -25.63
CA PRO A 162 16.41 14.64 -26.75
C PRO A 162 17.45 15.71 -26.47
N ASP A 163 18.67 15.26 -26.21
CA ASP A 163 19.85 16.12 -26.17
C ASP A 163 20.09 16.54 -27.62
N ASP A 164 19.46 17.64 -28.05
CA ASP A 164 19.71 18.30 -29.34
C ASP A 164 21.13 18.95 -29.40
N GLY A 165 22.06 18.46 -28.58
CA GLY A 165 23.45 18.89 -28.51
C GLY A 165 24.31 18.29 -29.63
N PRO A 166 24.99 19.10 -30.45
CA PRO A 166 25.84 18.60 -31.53
C PRO A 166 27.15 17.98 -30.99
N LEU A 167 27.31 16.68 -31.25
CA LEU A 167 28.57 15.98 -31.55
C LEU A 167 29.76 16.28 -30.62
N SER A 168 29.82 15.61 -29.47
CA SER A 168 31.08 15.37 -28.76
C SER A 168 31.30 13.87 -28.62
N GLY A 169 32.23 13.35 -29.44
CA GLY A 169 32.55 11.93 -29.52
C GLY A 169 33.28 11.44 -28.28
N ASN A 170 32.63 10.62 -27.47
CA ASN A 170 33.28 9.88 -26.39
C ASN A 170 33.37 8.37 -26.75
N PRO A 171 34.57 7.82 -26.98
CA PRO A 171 34.78 6.47 -27.54
C PRO A 171 34.74 5.34 -26.50
N LEU A 172 33.96 5.47 -25.42
CA LEU A 172 33.95 4.52 -24.29
C LEU A 172 32.75 3.55 -24.28
N SER A 173 32.00 3.41 -25.38
CA SER A 173 30.73 2.67 -25.42
C SER A 173 30.81 1.20 -25.89
N GLN A 174 31.99 0.62 -26.09
CA GLN A 174 32.15 -0.78 -26.53
C GLN A 174 32.58 -1.74 -25.40
N ILE A 175 31.92 -1.69 -24.24
CA ILE A 175 31.99 -2.80 -23.28
C ILE A 175 30.88 -3.78 -23.64
N ASP A 176 31.32 -4.98 -23.99
CA ASP A 176 30.55 -6.15 -24.41
C ASP A 176 29.43 -6.45 -23.40
N ARG A 177 28.19 -6.13 -23.76
CA ARG A 177 27.00 -6.35 -22.93
C ARG A 177 26.57 -7.80 -23.09
N GLY A 178 27.21 -8.70 -22.35
CA GLY A 178 26.67 -10.02 -22.07
C GLY A 178 25.21 -9.87 -21.66
N ASN A 179 24.33 -10.60 -22.36
CA ASN A 179 22.89 -10.37 -22.43
C ASN A 179 22.15 -10.81 -21.14
N THR A 180 22.61 -10.38 -19.98
CA THR A 180 21.91 -10.58 -18.71
C THR A 180 20.75 -9.60 -18.68
N GLU A 181 19.56 -10.08 -19.04
CA GLU A 181 18.34 -9.29 -19.01
C GLU A 181 18.02 -8.95 -17.55
N VAL A 182 18.49 -7.80 -17.09
CA VAL A 182 18.23 -7.32 -15.73
C VAL A 182 16.75 -7.00 -15.62
N GLN A 183 16.02 -7.80 -14.84
CA GLN A 183 14.60 -7.60 -14.58
C GLN A 183 14.42 -6.27 -13.85
N LYS A 184 13.79 -5.30 -14.52
CA LYS A 184 13.62 -3.93 -14.02
C LYS A 184 12.55 -3.91 -12.95
N VAL A 185 12.76 -3.27 -11.80
CA VAL A 185 11.69 -3.08 -10.79
C VAL A 185 10.78 -1.91 -11.18
N ARG A 186 9.45 -2.11 -11.18
CA ARG A 186 8.43 -1.09 -11.52
C ARG A 186 7.47 -0.83 -10.36
N GLN A 187 7.27 -1.80 -9.48
CA GLN A 187 6.31 -1.71 -8.40
C GLN A 187 6.90 -2.24 -7.10
N ILE A 188 6.67 -1.50 -6.02
CA ILE A 188 7.01 -1.91 -4.67
C ILE A 188 5.70 -1.97 -3.88
N VAL A 189 5.43 -3.12 -3.28
CA VAL A 189 4.31 -3.35 -2.39
C VAL A 189 4.86 -3.49 -0.98
N VAL A 190 4.31 -2.74 -0.03
CA VAL A 190 4.76 -2.83 1.36
C VAL A 190 3.65 -3.37 2.25
N VAL A 191 4.00 -4.38 3.02
CA VAL A 191 3.12 -5.12 3.93
C VAL A 191 3.48 -4.70 5.36
N VAL A 192 2.54 -4.05 6.04
CA VAL A 192 2.73 -3.56 7.41
C VAL A 192 1.69 -4.22 8.32
N GLY A 193 2.17 -4.92 9.35
CA GLY A 193 1.31 -5.47 10.40
C GLY A 193 0.69 -4.39 11.29
N ASP A 194 -0.34 -4.76 12.04
CA ASP A 194 -0.90 -3.89 13.07
C ASP A 194 -0.07 -3.95 14.37
N HIS A 195 -0.64 -3.49 15.49
CA HIS A 195 0.00 -3.55 16.81
C HIS A 195 0.39 -4.95 17.31
N ILE A 196 -0.20 -6.02 16.76
CA ILE A 196 0.14 -7.42 17.07
C ILE A 196 1.24 -7.91 16.11
N GLY A 197 1.34 -7.29 14.92
CA GLY A 197 2.19 -7.75 13.84
C GLY A 197 1.48 -8.79 12.96
N LEU A 198 2.25 -9.45 12.09
CA LEU A 198 1.76 -10.55 11.28
C LEU A 198 2.04 -11.87 11.99
N SER A 199 1.05 -12.75 12.02
CA SER A 199 1.23 -14.12 12.49
C SER A 199 2.07 -14.94 11.50
N THR A 200 2.65 -16.03 12.00
CA THR A 200 3.42 -16.98 11.18
C THR A 200 2.60 -17.56 10.03
N ASP A 201 1.30 -17.79 10.26
CA ASP A 201 0.38 -18.32 9.25
C ASP A 201 0.11 -17.29 8.15
N GLU A 202 -0.09 -16.02 8.52
CA GLU A 202 -0.25 -14.91 7.57
C GLU A 202 1.03 -14.72 6.75
N GLU A 203 2.21 -14.71 7.38
CA GLU A 203 3.49 -14.61 6.68
C GLU A 203 3.71 -15.78 5.70
N THR A 204 3.41 -17.00 6.12
CA THR A 204 3.48 -18.20 5.27
C THR A 204 2.56 -18.07 4.06
N SER A 205 1.33 -17.58 4.28
CA SER A 205 0.35 -17.38 3.23
C SER A 205 0.79 -16.30 2.22
N LEU A 206 1.31 -15.16 2.70
CA LEU A 206 1.84 -14.10 1.84
C LEU A 206 3.03 -14.58 1.00
N ARG A 207 3.96 -15.36 1.60
CA ARG A 207 5.09 -15.96 0.88
C ARG A 207 4.63 -16.95 -0.19
N ALA A 208 3.61 -17.76 0.10
CA ALA A 208 3.04 -18.69 -0.87
C ALA A 208 2.43 -17.93 -2.06
N ILE A 209 1.69 -16.84 -1.81
CA ILE A 209 1.16 -15.97 -2.87
C ILE A 209 2.30 -15.39 -3.71
N CYS A 210 3.31 -14.80 -3.09
CA CYS A 210 4.47 -14.24 -3.80
C CYS A 210 5.18 -15.29 -4.67
N SER A 211 5.36 -16.51 -4.16
CA SER A 211 5.94 -17.63 -4.94
C SER A 211 5.09 -17.99 -6.16
N ARG A 212 3.76 -18.04 -6.05
CA ARG A 212 2.86 -18.32 -7.18
C ARG A 212 2.94 -17.27 -8.29
N HIS A 213 3.24 -16.03 -7.94
CA HIS A 213 3.38 -14.91 -8.90
C HIS A 213 4.83 -14.65 -9.33
N GLU A 214 5.79 -15.46 -8.87
CA GLU A 214 7.22 -15.27 -9.11
C GLU A 214 7.73 -13.89 -8.65
N VAL A 215 7.22 -13.42 -7.52
CA VAL A 215 7.53 -12.10 -6.94
C VAL A 215 8.50 -12.24 -5.77
N ALA A 216 9.56 -11.44 -5.79
CA ALA A 216 10.52 -11.39 -4.70
C ALA A 216 9.88 -10.77 -3.45
N ILE A 217 10.08 -11.41 -2.29
CA ILE A 217 9.66 -10.91 -0.98
C ILE A 217 10.89 -10.73 -0.08
N HIS A 218 11.02 -9.54 0.51
CA HIS A 218 12.12 -9.19 1.40
C HIS A 218 11.57 -8.85 2.79
N ARG A 219 12.14 -9.43 3.84
CA ARG A 219 11.88 -9.02 5.23
C ARG A 219 12.74 -7.80 5.51
N VAL A 220 12.14 -6.70 5.92
CA VAL A 220 12.82 -5.40 6.04
C VAL A 220 12.57 -4.79 7.42
N SER A 221 13.65 -4.32 8.03
CA SER A 221 13.65 -3.58 9.29
C SER A 221 13.97 -2.09 9.06
N LEU A 222 13.31 -1.22 9.83
CA LEU A 222 13.57 0.23 9.87
C LEU A 222 14.46 0.65 11.05
N GLY A 223 14.96 -0.33 11.82
CA GLY A 223 15.78 -0.08 12.99
C GLY A 223 15.42 -0.98 14.17
N PRO A 224 16.15 -0.85 15.30
CA PRO A 224 16.10 -1.78 16.43
C PRO A 224 14.89 -1.59 17.36
N GLY A 225 13.76 -1.05 16.87
CA GLY A 225 12.61 -0.74 17.72
C GLY A 225 11.27 -0.99 17.06
N CYS A 226 10.29 -1.39 17.87
CA CYS A 226 8.90 -1.52 17.44
C CYS A 226 8.31 -0.15 17.14
N LEU A 227 7.96 0.07 15.88
CA LEU A 227 7.33 1.30 15.41
C LEU A 227 5.82 1.09 15.20
N LEU A 228 5.04 2.15 15.41
CA LEU A 228 3.66 2.17 14.96
C LEU A 228 3.61 2.05 13.43
N GLY A 229 2.60 1.38 12.89
CA GLY A 229 2.45 1.25 11.43
C GLY A 229 2.47 2.60 10.70
N SER A 230 1.91 3.65 11.30
CA SER A 230 1.98 5.03 10.80
C SER A 230 3.41 5.57 10.72
N HIS A 231 4.25 5.30 11.72
CA HIS A 231 5.66 5.70 11.70
C HIS A 231 6.46 4.92 10.65
N CYS A 232 6.17 3.62 10.48
CA CYS A 232 6.77 2.82 9.41
C CYS A 232 6.52 3.45 8.05
N ILE A 233 5.29 3.86 7.76
CA ILE A 233 4.92 4.50 6.49
C ILE A 233 5.73 5.78 6.25
N VAL A 234 5.83 6.65 7.26
CA VAL A 234 6.60 7.91 7.15
C VAL A 234 8.07 7.65 6.85
N LEU A 235 8.70 6.73 7.60
CA LEU A 235 10.11 6.39 7.39
C LEU A 235 10.33 5.72 6.03
N LEU A 236 9.46 4.79 5.62
CA LEU A 236 9.51 4.16 4.30
C LEU A 236 9.52 5.21 3.19
N HIS A 237 8.63 6.21 3.27
CA HIS A 237 8.62 7.31 2.31
C HIS A 237 9.93 8.10 2.32
N HIS A 238 10.49 8.40 3.50
CA HIS A 238 11.80 9.04 3.60
C HIS A 238 12.90 8.21 2.91
N TYR A 239 12.92 6.90 3.14
CA TYR A 239 13.86 5.99 2.50
C TYR A 239 13.66 5.91 0.98
N PHE A 240 12.43 5.84 0.49
CA PHE A 240 12.16 5.87 -0.94
C PHE A 240 12.61 7.19 -1.57
N ASP A 241 12.37 8.32 -0.92
CA ASP A 241 12.82 9.63 -1.41
C ASP A 241 14.35 9.72 -1.51
N LYS A 242 15.04 9.20 -0.49
CA LYS A 242 16.50 9.22 -0.41
C LYS A 242 17.16 8.25 -1.40
N TYR A 243 16.68 7.01 -1.48
CA TYR A 243 17.37 5.93 -2.20
C TYR A 243 16.82 5.69 -3.61
N LEU A 244 15.51 5.86 -3.83
CA LEU A 244 14.87 5.51 -5.10
C LEU A 244 14.57 6.73 -5.95
N HIS A 245 13.99 7.79 -5.37
CA HIS A 245 13.64 9.00 -6.10
C HIS A 245 14.82 9.95 -6.30
N CYS A 246 15.95 9.72 -5.62
CA CYS A 246 17.11 10.61 -5.63
C CYS A 246 16.72 12.07 -5.38
N CYS A 247 15.72 12.31 -4.52
CA CYS A 247 15.25 13.65 -4.22
C CYS A 247 16.45 14.48 -3.76
N PRO A 248 16.79 15.58 -4.44
CA PRO A 248 18.05 16.27 -4.21
C PRO A 248 18.13 16.67 -2.73
N GLU A 249 19.22 16.30 -2.06
CA GLU A 249 19.47 16.63 -0.64
C GLU A 249 19.28 18.12 -0.35
N ARG A 250 19.43 18.97 -1.38
CA ARG A 250 19.18 20.40 -1.35
C ARG A 250 17.74 20.81 -0.98
N LEU A 251 16.76 19.91 -1.05
CA LEU A 251 15.41 20.13 -0.51
C LEU A 251 15.39 20.08 1.02
N TRP A 252 16.30 19.31 1.61
CA TRP A 252 16.37 19.01 3.04
C TRP A 252 17.53 19.71 3.74
N SER A 253 18.55 20.16 3.01
CA SER A 253 19.66 20.91 3.57
C SER A 253 19.19 22.29 4.01
N SER A 254 19.21 22.56 5.31
CA SER A 254 18.89 23.85 5.96
C SER A 254 19.79 25.02 5.53
N LYS A 255 20.71 24.82 4.58
CA LYS A 255 21.59 25.85 4.01
C LYS A 255 20.93 26.76 2.98
N ARG A 256 19.64 26.59 2.65
CA ARG A 256 18.91 27.62 1.89
C ARG A 256 18.44 28.70 2.84
N ALA A 257 19.07 29.88 2.76
CA ALA A 257 18.50 31.09 3.34
C ALA A 257 17.04 31.24 2.89
N PRO A 258 16.11 31.63 3.79
CA PRO A 258 14.71 31.81 3.43
C PRO A 258 14.62 32.81 2.25
N ARG A 259 14.08 32.35 1.11
CA ARG A 259 13.80 33.22 -0.05
C ARG A 259 12.58 34.09 0.14
N PHE A 260 11.85 33.90 1.23
CA PHE A 260 10.74 34.77 1.58
C PHE A 260 11.32 35.95 2.35
N PRO A 261 11.19 37.20 1.83
CA PRO A 261 11.55 38.37 2.61
C PRO A 261 10.72 38.33 3.89
N VAL A 262 11.39 38.24 5.03
CA VAL A 262 10.74 38.45 6.32
C VAL A 262 10.25 39.90 6.27
N PRO A 263 8.93 40.17 6.35
CA PRO A 263 8.46 41.54 6.43
C PRO A 263 9.07 42.14 7.68
N SER A 264 9.90 43.17 7.50
CA SER A 264 10.47 43.95 8.59
C SER A 264 9.31 44.47 9.42
N ALA A 265 9.19 43.99 10.66
CA ALA A 265 8.23 44.51 11.62
C ALA A 265 8.48 46.03 11.77
N GLN A 266 7.43 46.82 11.54
CA GLN A 266 7.37 48.24 11.88
C GLN A 266 6.91 48.39 13.32
#